data_AF-A0A3B9ESM0-F1
#
_entry.id   AF-A0A3B9ESM0-F1
#
_cell.length_a   1.000
_cell.length_b   1.000
_cell.length_c   1.000
_cell.angle_alpha   90.00
_cell.angle_beta   90.00
_cell.angle_gamma   90.00
#
_symmetry.space_group_name_H-M   'P 1'
#
loop_
_entity.id
_entity.type
_entity.pdbx_description
1 polymer ?
#
loop_
_entity_poly.entity_id
_entity_poly.type
_entity_poly.pdbx_seq_one_letter_code
_entity_poly.pdbx_strand_id
1 'polypeptide(L)' 'MANDDEQFEKADIILSNALQEFMSGGVSQEVYGMAMLEIGILALVRLDESDDRIAELVADFIARARQGLPDLPPGQ' A
#
# COMPACT_ATOMS: atom_id res chain seq x y z
N MET A 1 -8.14 18.07 -6.96
CA MET A 1 -8.05 18.60 -5.58
C MET A 1 -9.15 18.07 -4.67
N ALA A 2 -10.46 18.19 -4.93
CA ALA A 2 -11.46 17.43 -4.14
C ALA A 2 -11.58 15.94 -4.58
N ASN A 3 -11.30 15.65 -5.84
CA ASN A 3 -11.48 14.32 -6.44
C ASN A 3 -10.33 13.33 -6.16
N ASP A 4 -9.18 13.82 -5.69
CA ASP A 4 -8.01 12.97 -5.45
C ASP A 4 -8.08 12.38 -4.05
N ASP A 5 -8.41 13.20 -3.05
CA ASP A 5 -8.64 12.78 -1.66
C ASP A 5 -9.76 11.72 -1.56
N GLU A 6 -10.88 11.92 -2.26
CA GLU A 6 -11.96 10.92 -2.33
C GLU A 6 -11.52 9.59 -2.98
N GLN A 7 -10.56 9.62 -3.91
CA GLN A 7 -10.04 8.41 -4.54
C GLN A 7 -9.08 7.67 -3.60
N PHE A 8 -8.26 8.40 -2.83
CA PHE A 8 -7.42 7.81 -1.80
C PHE A 8 -8.25 7.19 -0.68
N GLU A 9 -9.29 7.87 -0.19
CA GLU A 9 -10.18 7.32 0.83
C GLU A 9 -10.88 6.03 0.36
N LYS A 10 -11.35 5.99 -0.89
CA LYS A 10 -11.91 4.76 -1.48
C LYS A 10 -10.88 3.65 -1.57
N ALA A 11 -9.65 3.97 -1.98
CA ALA A 11 -8.57 2.99 -2.05
C ALA A 11 -8.26 2.40 -0.66
N ASP A 12 -8.20 3.25 0.38
CA ASP A 12 -7.95 2.83 1.75
C ASP A 12 -9.04 1.88 2.28
N ILE A 13 -10.32 2.19 2.01
CA ILE A 13 -11.45 1.32 2.36
C ILE A 13 -11.31 -0.05 1.68
N ILE A 14 -11.00 -0.06 0.39
CA ILE A 14 -10.84 -1.30 -0.39
C ILE A 14 -9.68 -2.14 0.16
N LEU A 15 -8.52 -1.51 0.42
CA LEU A 15 -7.34 -2.19 0.95
C LEU A 15 -7.58 -2.74 2.36
N SER A 16 -8.29 -1.99 3.21
CA SER A 16 -8.69 -2.44 4.55
C SER A 16 -9.62 -3.65 4.49
N ASN A 17 -10.59 -3.66 3.58
CA ASN A 17 -11.49 -4.79 3.39
C ASN A 17 -10.74 -6.02 2.87
N ALA A 18 -9.87 -5.86 1.87
CA ALA A 18 -9.04 -6.95 1.34
C ALA A 18 -8.15 -7.57 2.43
N LEU A 19 -7.56 -6.73 3.30
CA LEU A 19 -6.78 -7.20 4.44
C LEU A 19 -7.64 -8.03 5.42
N GLN A 20 -8.85 -7.57 5.75
CA GLN A 20 -9.77 -8.32 6.60
C GLN A 20 -10.19 -9.66 5.98
N GLU A 21 -10.40 -9.71 4.66
CA GLU A 21 -10.69 -10.95 3.94
C GLU A 21 -9.51 -11.94 4.01
N PHE A 22 -8.26 -11.47 3.81
CA PHE A 22 -7.08 -12.32 3.99
C PHE A 22 -6.97 -12.89 5.40
N MET A 23 -7.18 -12.04 6.42
CA MET A 23 -7.11 -12.45 7.82
C MET A 23 -8.20 -13.47 8.18
N SER A 24 -9.45 -13.23 7.76
CA SER A 24 -10.58 -14.13 8.03
C SER A 24 -10.49 -15.45 7.25
N GLY A 25 -9.86 -15.44 6.08
CA GLY A 25 -9.56 -16.63 5.29
C GLY A 25 -8.40 -17.48 5.84
N GLY A 26 -7.73 -17.03 6.91
CA GLY A 26 -6.59 -17.75 7.49
C GLY A 26 -5.30 -17.67 6.66
N VAL A 27 -5.18 -16.66 5.79
CA VAL A 27 -3.97 -16.42 5.00
C VAL A 27 -2.87 -15.87 5.91
N SER A 28 -1.65 -16.40 5.79
CA SER A 28 -0.54 -15.94 6.63
C SER A 28 -0.14 -14.50 6.28
N GLN A 29 0.39 -13.79 7.29
CA GLN A 29 0.84 -12.40 7.15
C GLN A 29 1.91 -12.21 6.08
N GLU A 30 2.80 -13.18 5.95
CA GLU A 30 3.80 -13.19 4.88
C GLU A 30 3.15 -13.24 3.50
N VAL A 31 2.16 -14.12 3.31
CA VAL A 31 1.51 -14.32 2.01
C VAL A 31 0.69 -13.11 1.59
N TYR A 32 -0.18 -12.58 2.48
CA TYR A 32 -0.96 -11.39 2.09
C TYR A 32 -0.08 -10.15 1.96
N GLY A 33 1.00 -10.05 2.74
CA GLY A 33 1.97 -8.95 2.60
C GLY A 33 2.64 -8.94 1.22
N MET A 34 3.07 -10.11 0.75
CA MET A 34 3.64 -10.25 -0.58
C MET A 34 2.61 -10.00 -1.69
N ALA A 35 1.39 -10.51 -1.56
CA ALA A 35 0.33 -10.29 -2.55
C ALA A 35 0.01 -8.79 -2.71
N MET A 36 -0.07 -8.03 -1.61
CA MET A 36 -0.33 -6.59 -1.66
C MET A 36 0.82 -5.81 -2.30
N LEU A 37 2.07 -6.21 -2.03
CA LEU A 37 3.26 -5.63 -2.68
C LEU A 37 3.25 -5.89 -4.19
N GLU A 38 2.96 -7.12 -4.61
CA GLU A 38 2.89 -7.51 -6.01
C GLU A 38 1.84 -6.69 -6.77
N ILE A 39 0.64 -6.57 -6.22
CA ILE A 39 -0.43 -5.74 -6.81
C ILE A 39 0.02 -4.28 -6.98
N GLY A 40 0.67 -3.71 -5.95
CA GLY A 40 1.20 -2.35 -6.02
C GLY A 40 2.24 -2.16 -7.12
N ILE A 41 3.20 -3.08 -7.24
CA ILE A 41 4.23 -3.04 -8.29
C ILE A 41 3.59 -3.17 -9.67
N LEU A 42 2.66 -4.12 -9.87
CA LEU A 42 1.96 -4.32 -11.14
C LEU A 42 1.17 -3.07 -11.56
N ALA A 43 0.57 -2.36 -10.60
CA ALA A 43 -0.12 -1.10 -10.88
C ALA A 43 0.84 -0.01 -11.39
N LEU A 44 2.02 0.12 -10.77
CA LEU A 44 3.05 1.08 -11.20
C LEU A 44 3.59 0.74 -12.60
N VAL A 45 3.88 -0.53 -12.86
CA VAL A 45 4.29 -1.00 -14.20
C VAL A 45 3.23 -0.67 -15.25
N ARG A 46 1.94 -0.82 -14.91
CA ARG A 46 0.83 -0.48 -15.82
C ARG A 46 0.72 1.02 -16.11
N LEU A 47 1.24 1.86 -15.23
CA LEU A 47 1.36 3.31 -15.42
C LEU A 47 2.61 3.71 -16.21
N ASP A 48 3.38 2.74 -16.72
CA ASP A 48 4.64 2.96 -17.45
C ASP A 48 5.72 3.63 -16.58
N GLU A 49 5.66 3.42 -15.25
CA GLU A 49 6.73 3.81 -14.34
C GLU A 49 7.99 2.97 -14.60
N SER A 50 9.17 3.59 -14.52
CA SER A 50 10.42 2.89 -14.75
C SER A 50 10.79 1.96 -13.60
N ASP A 51 11.49 0.86 -13.91
CA ASP A 51 12.02 -0.08 -12.92
C ASP A 51 12.85 0.64 -11.83
N ASP A 52 13.69 1.59 -12.23
CA ASP A 52 14.49 2.41 -11.31
C ASP A 52 13.60 3.22 -10.35
N ARG A 53 12.52 3.83 -10.86
CA ARG A 53 11.60 4.63 -10.05
C ARG A 53 10.82 3.77 -9.05
N ILE A 54 10.39 2.59 -9.47
CA ILE A 54 9.72 1.61 -8.60
C ILE A 54 10.68 1.18 -7.49
N ALA A 55 11.93 0.88 -7.82
CA ALA A 55 12.94 0.48 -6.84
C ALA A 55 13.23 1.58 -5.80
N GLU A 56 13.34 2.85 -6.24
CA GLU A 56 13.48 4.01 -5.35
C GLU A 56 12.28 4.13 -4.38
N LEU A 57 11.05 4.05 -4.89
CA LEU A 57 9.85 4.14 -4.07
C LEU A 57 9.79 3.05 -3.00
N VAL A 58 10.12 1.82 -3.37
CA VAL A 58 10.17 0.70 -2.41
C VAL A 58 11.25 0.92 -1.36
N ALA A 59 12.44 1.41 -1.76
CA ALA A 59 13.52 1.74 -0.83
C ALA A 59 13.08 2.83 0.18
N ASP A 60 12.41 3.87 -0.29
CA ASP A 60 11.85 4.93 0.55
C ASP A 60 10.79 4.40 1.52
N PHE A 61 9.93 3.47 1.08
CA PHE A 61 8.93 2.85 1.96
C PHE A 61 9.58 2.05 3.08
N ILE A 62 10.63 1.28 2.76
CA ILE A 62 11.41 0.53 3.75
C ILE A 62 12.11 1.48 4.72
N ALA A 63 12.69 2.58 4.22
CA ALA A 63 13.34 3.58 5.06
C ALA A 63 12.35 4.21 6.04
N ARG A 64 11.17 4.62 5.58
CA ARG A 64 10.10 5.17 6.44
C ARG A 64 9.61 4.16 7.47
N ALA A 65 9.36 2.91 7.06
CA ALA A 65 8.92 1.87 7.99
C ALA A 65 9.94 1.60 9.10
N ARG A 66 11.24 1.67 8.80
CA ARG A 66 12.33 1.49 9.77
C ARG A 66 12.54 2.69 10.68
N GLN A 67 12.23 3.89 10.22
CA GLN A 67 12.31 5.12 11.02
C GLN A 67 11.13 5.24 12.01
N GLY A 68 10.19 4.28 11.99
CA GLY A 68 8.91 4.35 12.66
C GLY A 68 7.88 4.98 11.72
N LEU A 69 6.70 4.36 11.63
CA LEU A 69 5.53 5.02 11.05
C LEU A 69 5.42 6.40 11.74
N PRO A 70 5.37 7.53 10.99
CA PRO A 70 4.97 8.78 11.62
C PRO A 70 3.63 8.51 12.30
N ASP A 71 3.49 8.90 13.57
CA ASP A 71 2.22 8.84 14.28
C ASP A 71 1.16 9.44 13.36
N LEU A 72 0.25 8.61 12.85
CA LEU A 72 -0.96 9.12 12.21
C LEU A 72 -1.60 10.06 13.25
N PRO A 73 -1.80 11.34 12.94
CA PRO A 73 -2.45 12.23 13.88
C PRO A 73 -3.79 11.59 14.27
N PRO A 74 -4.13 11.53 15.57
CA PRO A 74 -5.45 11.05 15.97
C PRO A 74 -6.48 11.89 15.24
N GLY A 75 -7.45 11.23 14.61
CA GLY A 75 -8.40 11.82 13.67
C GLY A 75 -8.81 13.25 14.02
N GLN A 76 -8.62 14.14 13.05
CA GLN A 76 -9.24 15.46 13.01
C GLN A 76 -10.49 15.39 12.13
#